data_AF-A0A964LDI9-F1
#
_entry.id   AF-A0A964LDI9-F1
#
_cell.length_a   1.000
_cell.length_b   1.000
_cell.length_c   1.000
_cell.angle_alpha   90.00
_cell.angle_beta   90.00
_cell.angle_gamma   90.00
#
_symmetry.space_group_name_H-M   'P 1'
#
loop_
_entity.id
_entity.type
_entity.pdbx_description
1 polymer ?
#
loop_
_entity_poly.entity_id
_entity_poly.type
_entity_poly.pdbx_seq_one_letter_code
_entity_poly.pdbx_strand_id
1 'polypeptide(L)'
;MTPKSVAIELENIEEIRRQEGIDDVELRVEIRALKVGDLVRLTFLTGTTSFETLLVRITSVRGSAFRGKLAKRPSSAALRKMGPDAQVAFTTAHIHSLVKRLEVQE
;
A
#
# COMPACT_ATOMS: atom_id res chain seq x y z
N MET A 1 -3.69 9.29 -31.56
CA MET A 1 -2.75 8.92 -30.48
C MET A 1 -3.54 8.26 -29.39
N THR A 2 -3.44 6.94 -29.25
CA THR A 2 -4.02 6.20 -28.10
C THR A 2 -3.25 6.63 -26.84
N PRO A 3 -3.92 6.99 -25.74
CA PRO A 3 -3.22 7.31 -24.51
C PRO A 3 -2.48 6.05 -24.05
N LYS A 4 -1.15 6.13 -23.96
CA LYS A 4 -0.29 5.08 -23.40
C LYS A 4 -0.79 4.84 -21.97
N SER A 5 -1.33 3.65 -21.70
CA SER A 5 -1.71 3.25 -20.35
C SER A 5 -0.46 3.27 -19.48
N VAL A 6 -0.37 4.22 -18.55
CA VAL A 6 0.70 4.25 -17.56
C VAL A 6 0.46 3.06 -16.64
N ALA A 7 1.41 2.12 -16.62
CA ALA A 7 1.37 1.01 -15.68
C ALA A 7 1.45 1.58 -14.26
N ILE A 8 0.56 1.10 -13.39
CA ILE A 8 0.55 1.44 -11.97
C ILE A 8 1.15 0.25 -11.27
N GLU A 9 2.25 0.48 -10.56
CA GLU A 9 3.00 -0.55 -9.84
C GLU A 9 3.01 -0.22 -8.35
N LEU A 10 3.28 -1.23 -7.52
CA LEU A 10 3.48 -1.06 -6.08
C LEU A 10 4.97 -1.17 -5.78
N GLU A 11 5.47 -0.26 -4.96
CA GLU A 11 6.87 -0.28 -4.55
C GLU A 11 7.15 -1.41 -3.56
N ASN A 12 8.24 -2.17 -3.79
CA ASN A 12 8.70 -3.22 -2.90
C ASN A 12 9.58 -2.61 -1.78
N ILE A 13 8.93 -2.05 -0.76
CA ILE A 13 9.60 -1.40 0.37
C ILE A 13 10.44 -2.40 1.18
N GLU A 14 10.03 -3.67 1.26
CA GLU A 14 10.81 -4.69 1.97
C GLU A 14 12.18 -4.93 1.31
N GLU A 15 12.26 -4.89 -0.03
CA GLU A 15 13.53 -4.98 -0.75
C GLU A 15 14.42 -3.76 -0.48
N ILE A 16 13.86 -2.55 -0.48
CA ILE A 16 14.59 -1.32 -0.18
C ILE A 16 15.19 -1.39 1.24
N ARG A 17 14.37 -1.71 2.25
CA ARG A 17 14.84 -1.88 3.63
C ARG A 17 15.95 -2.93 3.73
N ARG A 18 15.81 -4.05 3.03
CA ARG A 18 16.82 -5.11 3.00
C ARG A 18 18.14 -4.63 2.40
N GLN A 19 18.09 -3.87 1.31
CA GLN A 19 19.29 -3.27 0.69
C GLN A 19 19.98 -2.28 1.63
N GLU A 20 19.21 -1.55 2.45
CA GLU A 20 19.72 -0.64 3.47
C GLU A 20 20.18 -1.35 4.77
N GLY A 21 20.05 -2.68 4.85
CA GLY A 21 20.40 -3.46 6.05
C GLY A 21 19.44 -3.25 7.23
N ILE A 22 18.23 -2.75 6.97
CA ILE A 22 17.20 -2.51 7.97
C ILE A 22 16.36 -3.77 8.16
N ASP A 23 16.44 -4.38 9.35
CA ASP A 23 15.52 -5.45 9.77
C ASP A 23 14.41 -4.88 10.67
N ASP A 24 13.31 -4.48 10.04
CA ASP A 24 12.15 -3.89 10.73
C ASP A 24 11.26 -5.00 11.33
N VAL A 25 11.76 -5.63 12.41
CA VAL A 25 11.12 -6.76 13.08
C VAL A 25 9.72 -6.37 13.58
N GLU A 26 9.59 -5.17 14.15
CA GLU A 26 8.32 -4.67 14.69
C GLU A 26 7.26 -4.59 13.60
N LEU A 27 7.60 -4.00 12.44
CA LEU A 27 6.67 -3.94 11.33
C LEU A 27 6.24 -5.33 10.85
N ARG A 28 7.15 -6.31 10.81
CA ARG A 28 6.78 -7.69 10.43
C ARG A 28 5.79 -8.31 11.42
N VAL A 29 5.94 -8.02 12.71
CA VAL A 29 5.00 -8.48 13.75
C VAL A 29 3.64 -7.80 13.57
N GLU A 30 3.63 -6.49 13.36
CA GLU A 30 2.40 -5.72 13.10
C GLU A 30 1.68 -6.19 11.82
N ILE A 31 2.43 -6.44 10.73
CA ILE A 31 1.89 -6.96 9.47
C ILE A 31 1.23 -8.33 9.66
N ARG A 32 1.81 -9.20 10.49
CA ARG A 32 1.22 -10.53 10.80
C ARG A 32 -0.10 -10.43 11.55
N ALA A 33 -0.33 -9.35 12.28
CA ALA A 33 -1.57 -9.10 13.02
C ALA A 33 -2.67 -8.42 12.19
N LEU A 34 -2.39 -8.06 10.92
CA LEU A 34 -3.34 -7.38 10.04
C LEU A 34 -4.59 -8.22 9.78
N LYS A 35 -5.74 -7.55 9.87
CA LYS A 35 -7.06 -8.13 9.59
C LYS A 35 -7.85 -7.29 8.58
N VAL A 36 -8.93 -7.88 8.10
CA VAL A 36 -9.92 -7.17 7.27
C VAL A 36 -10.43 -5.94 8.04
N GLY A 37 -10.47 -4.80 7.36
CA GLY A 37 -10.86 -3.51 7.91
C GLY A 37 -9.70 -2.60 8.32
N ASP A 38 -8.50 -3.15 8.53
CA ASP A 38 -7.33 -2.34 8.87
C ASP A 38 -6.86 -1.50 7.68
N LEU A 39 -6.14 -0.42 7.98
CA LEU A 39 -5.61 0.53 7.01
C LEU A 39 -4.09 0.43 6.94
N VAL A 40 -3.57 0.27 5.73
CA VAL A 40 -2.14 0.27 5.44
C VAL A 40 -1.79 1.37 4.44
N ARG A 41 -0.54 1.84 4.50
CA ARG A 41 0.05 2.73 3.52
C ARG A 41 0.81 1.91 2.49
N LEU A 42 0.47 2.08 1.22
CA LEU A 42 1.19 1.50 0.08
C LEU A 42 1.71 2.64 -0.80
N THR A 43 2.92 2.49 -1.34
CA THR A 43 3.45 3.44 -2.33
C THR A 43 3.15 2.94 -3.73
N PHE A 44 2.38 3.73 -4.48
CA PHE A 44 2.03 3.49 -5.87
C PHE A 44 3.00 4.25 -6.77
N LEU A 45 3.59 3.56 -7.73
CA LEU A 45 4.48 4.11 -8.74
C LEU A 45 3.70 4.27 -10.05
N THR A 46 3.86 5.42 -10.71
CA THR A 46 3.32 5.68 -12.04
C THR A 46 4.42 6.13 -12.98
N GLY A 47 4.73 5.29 -13.97
CA GLY A 47 5.88 5.53 -14.85
C GLY A 47 7.20 5.51 -14.07
N THR A 48 8.19 6.30 -14.51
CA THR A 48 9.55 6.23 -13.98
C THR A 48 9.88 7.24 -12.88
N THR A 49 9.04 8.24 -12.62
CA THR A 49 9.41 9.38 -11.75
C THR A 49 8.33 9.82 -10.77
N SER A 50 7.11 9.30 -10.86
CA SER A 50 6.01 9.75 -10.01
C SER A 50 5.58 8.63 -9.07
N PHE A 51 5.52 8.94 -7.79
CA PHE A 51 5.02 8.05 -6.75
C PHE A 51 4.00 8.76 -5.87
N GLU A 52 3.10 7.98 -5.29
CA GLU A 52 2.11 8.47 -4.33
C GLU A 52 1.84 7.41 -3.27
N THR A 53 1.98 7.78 -2.00
CA THR A 53 1.61 6.88 -0.89
C THR A 53 0.14 7.03 -0.57
N LEU A 54 -0.62 5.95 -0.71
CA LEU A 54 -2.06 5.93 -0.53
C LEU A 54 -2.48 4.99 0.60
N LEU A 55 -3.61 5.32 1.21
CA LEU A 55 -4.26 4.49 2.23
C LEU A 55 -5.13 3.43 1.57
N VAL A 56 -4.90 2.19 1.96
CA VAL A 56 -5.65 1.03 1.48
C VAL A 56 -6.30 0.34 2.66
N ARG A 57 -7.63 0.19 2.61
CA ARG A 57 -8.39 -0.61 3.55
C ARG A 57 -8.35 -2.07 3.14
N ILE A 58 -7.88 -2.95 4.01
CA ILE A 58 -7.85 -4.39 3.75
C ILE A 58 -9.28 -4.92 3.68
N THR A 59 -9.56 -5.66 2.61
CA THR A 59 -10.85 -6.32 2.34
C THR A 59 -10.74 -7.84 2.33
N SER A 60 -9.54 -8.39 2.14
CA SER A 60 -9.26 -9.82 2.22
C SER A 60 -7.80 -10.05 2.62
N VAL A 61 -7.58 -11.09 3.42
CA VAL A 61 -6.24 -11.58 3.81
C VAL A 61 -6.16 -13.06 3.45
N ARG A 62 -5.07 -13.48 2.79
CA ARG A 62 -4.74 -14.88 2.49
C ARG A 62 -3.24 -15.10 2.65
N GLY A 63 -2.82 -15.57 3.83
CA GLY A 63 -1.40 -15.69 4.16
C GLY A 63 -0.70 -14.33 4.06
N SER A 64 0.34 -14.24 3.24
CA SER A 64 1.08 -12.99 2.96
C SER A 64 0.48 -12.12 1.85
N ALA A 65 -0.62 -12.56 1.23
CA ALA A 65 -1.30 -11.84 0.18
C ALA A 65 -2.56 -11.12 0.69
N PHE A 66 -2.74 -9.89 0.24
CA PHE A 66 -3.81 -9.00 0.67
C PHE A 66 -4.57 -8.47 -0.54
N ARG A 67 -5.85 -8.17 -0.33
CA ARG A 67 -6.62 -7.30 -1.21
C ARG A 67 -7.19 -6.17 -0.40
N GLY A 68 -7.22 -4.98 -0.98
CA GLY A 68 -7.82 -3.83 -0.35
C GLY A 68 -8.46 -2.88 -1.33
N LYS A 69 -9.08 -1.85 -0.78
CA LYS A 69 -9.69 -0.75 -1.51
C LYS A 69 -9.03 0.56 -1.11
N LEU A 70 -8.83 1.44 -2.08
CA LEU A 70 -8.37 2.80 -1.81
C LEU A 70 -9.36 3.50 -0.86
N ALA A 71 -8.87 3.99 0.28
CA ALA A 71 -9.68 4.70 1.27
C ALA A 71 -9.99 6.14 0.85
N LYS A 72 -9.17 6.71 -0.03
CA LYS A 72 -9.32 8.07 -0.57
C LYS A 72 -8.95 8.08 -2.05
N ARG A 73 -9.47 9.07 -2.77
CA ARG A 73 -9.11 9.29 -4.16
C ARG A 73 -7.63 9.72 -4.26
N PRO A 74 -6.85 9.17 -5.20
CA PRO A 74 -5.49 9.63 -5.44
C PRO A 74 -5.45 11.11 -5.86
N SER A 75 -4.41 11.81 -5.42
CA SER A 75 -4.15 13.20 -5.78
C SER A 75 -3.48 13.34 -7.15
N SER A 76 -2.60 12.39 -7.52
CA SER A 76 -1.88 12.43 -8.79
C SER A 76 -2.80 12.17 -9.98
N ALA A 77 -2.65 12.97 -11.04
CA ALA A 77 -3.48 12.85 -12.25
C ALA A 77 -3.38 11.46 -12.91
N ALA A 78 -2.21 10.81 -12.79
CA ALA A 78 -1.98 9.45 -13.28
C ALA A 78 -2.81 8.41 -12.52
N LEU A 79 -2.89 8.52 -11.19
CA LEU A 79 -3.65 7.61 -10.33
C LEU A 79 -5.12 7.99 -10.19
N ARG A 80 -5.54 9.22 -10.54
CA ARG A 80 -6.96 9.64 -10.51
C ARG A 80 -7.89 8.80 -11.41
N LYS A 81 -7.33 8.00 -12.32
CA LYS A 81 -8.03 6.98 -13.10
C LYS A 81 -8.46 5.78 -12.25
N MET A 82 -7.75 5.51 -11.15
CA MET A 82 -8.23 4.61 -10.11
C MET A 82 -9.41 5.31 -9.42
N GLY A 83 -10.60 4.77 -9.62
CA GLY A 83 -11.80 5.27 -8.96
C GLY A 83 -11.68 5.19 -7.43
N PRO A 84 -12.54 5.90 -6.68
CA PRO A 84 -12.79 5.54 -5.29
C PRO A 84 -13.18 4.05 -5.25
N ASP A 85 -12.71 3.32 -4.23
CA ASP A 85 -12.92 1.88 -4.10
C ASP A 85 -12.20 0.96 -5.11
N ALA A 86 -11.26 1.49 -5.90
CA ALA A 86 -10.41 0.66 -6.75
C ALA A 86 -9.77 -0.47 -5.93
N GLN A 87 -9.93 -1.71 -6.40
CA GLN A 87 -9.33 -2.87 -5.76
C GLN A 87 -7.84 -2.94 -6.06
N VAL A 88 -7.05 -3.19 -5.03
CA VAL A 88 -5.59 -3.31 -5.10
C VAL A 88 -5.19 -4.62 -4.46
N ALA A 89 -4.45 -5.44 -5.19
CA ALA A 89 -3.80 -6.63 -4.68
C ALA A 89 -2.36 -6.28 -4.29
N PHE A 90 -1.91 -6.76 -3.13
CA PHE A 90 -0.57 -6.47 -2.62
C PHE A 90 -0.12 -7.59 -1.67
N THR A 91 1.14 -7.53 -1.25
CA THR A 91 1.76 -8.48 -0.32
C THR A 91 2.40 -7.73 0.84
N THR A 92 2.87 -8.46 1.84
CA THR A 92 3.66 -7.90 2.95
C THR A 92 4.81 -6.99 2.48
N ALA A 93 5.45 -7.36 1.36
CA ALA A 93 6.60 -6.65 0.80
C ALA A 93 6.29 -5.21 0.36
N HIS A 94 5.02 -4.93 0.05
CA HIS A 94 4.55 -3.62 -0.42
C HIS A 94 4.06 -2.70 0.70
N ILE A 95 3.94 -3.21 1.94
CA ILE A 95 3.41 -2.45 3.06
C ILE A 95 4.50 -1.51 3.57
N HIS A 96 4.31 -0.22 3.32
CA HIS A 96 5.22 0.81 3.80
C HIS A 96 5.09 0.98 5.31
N SER A 97 3.86 1.17 5.79
CA SER A 97 3.55 1.23 7.22
C SER A 97 2.05 1.01 7.47
N LEU A 98 1.71 0.67 8.71
CA LEU A 98 0.33 0.58 9.16
C LEU A 98 -0.16 1.94 9.67
N VAL A 99 -1.46 2.20 9.54
CA VAL A 99 -2.07 3.29 10.30
C VAL A 99 -2.25 2.78 11.72
N LYS A 100 -1.40 3.24 12.66
CA LYS A 100 -1.63 3.00 14.08
C LYS A 100 -3.03 3.52 14.41
N ARG A 101 -3.88 2.62 14.90
CA ARG A 101 -5.11 3.05 15.55
C ARG A 101 -4.60 3.86 16.75
N LEU A 102 -4.81 5.18 16.74
CA LEU A 102 -4.53 5.99 17.92
C LEU A 102 -5.36 5.35 19.04
N GLU A 103 -4.70 4.62 19.92
CA GLU A 103 -5.26 4.31 21.22
C GLU A 103 -5.42 5.69 21.87
N VAL A 104 -6.65 6.18 21.88
CA VAL A 104 -7.03 7.22 22.84
C VAL A 104 -6.77 6.60 24.20
N GLN A 105 -5.63 6.95 24.79
CA GLN A 105 -5.42 6.75 26.22
C GLN A 105 -6.44 7.68 26.89
N GLU A 106 -7.51 7.07 27.42
CA GLU A 106 -8.44 7.72 28.34
C GLU A 106 -7.75 8.08 29.65
#